data_AF-A0A8T6NZY1-F1
#
_entry.id   AF-A0A8T6NZY1-F1
#
_cell.length_a   1.000
_cell.length_b   1.000
_cell.length_c   1.000
_cell.angle_alpha   90.00
_cell.angle_beta   90.00
_cell.angle_gamma   90.00
#
_symmetry.space_group_name_H-M   'P 1'
#
loop_
_entity.id
_entity.type
_entity.pdbx_description
1 polymer ?
#
loop_
_entity_poly.entity_id
_entity_poly.type
_entity_poly.pdbx_seq_one_letter_code
_entity_poly.pdbx_strand_id
1 'polypeptide(L)'
;GYYRLLEHIETHRYLQGQEWEREFTLEEAVVQWVDQVYLPTVEVIRQTGVLEDFPERTEADLYMWIREHYWFLYQEFGDGVELQDAAQHFADHFSSKPLKRIWRWIVDRLPGHHDDPVVHKEQA
;
A
#
# COMPACT_ATOMS: atom_id res chain seq x y z
N GLY A 1 6.36 -9.62 -11.05
CA GLY A 1 5.75 -10.72 -11.85
C GLY A 1 5.74 -12.00 -11.03
N TYR A 2 5.02 -13.03 -11.48
CA TYR A 2 4.74 -14.28 -10.75
C TYR A 2 5.94 -14.89 -9.98
N TYR A 3 7.13 -14.93 -10.59
CA TYR A 3 8.33 -15.47 -9.93
C TYR A 3 8.73 -14.72 -8.65
N ARG A 4 8.60 -13.39 -8.59
CA ARG A 4 8.89 -12.65 -7.35
C ARG A 4 7.87 -12.92 -6.25
N LEU A 5 6.61 -13.17 -6.62
CA LEU A 5 5.59 -13.55 -5.64
C LEU A 5 5.94 -14.90 -5.01
N LEU A 6 6.35 -15.88 -5.83
CA LEU A 6 6.82 -17.16 -5.33
C LEU A 6 8.04 -17.01 -4.41
N GLU A 7 8.99 -16.14 -4.76
CA GLU A 7 10.15 -15.86 -3.90
C GLU A 7 9.74 -15.28 -2.53
N HIS A 8 8.76 -14.37 -2.50
CA HIS A 8 8.23 -13.83 -1.24
C HIS A 8 7.55 -14.92 -0.40
N ILE A 9 6.77 -15.80 -1.03
CA ILE A 9 6.09 -16.91 -0.36
C ILE A 9 7.10 -17.92 0.18
N GLU A 10 8.12 -18.26 -0.60
CA GLU A 10 9.21 -19.17 -0.20
C GLU A 10 10.03 -18.59 0.96
N THR A 11 10.32 -17.29 0.92
CA THR A 11 10.99 -16.59 2.03
C THR A 11 10.14 -16.65 3.30
N HIS A 12 8.83 -16.40 3.19
CA HIS A 12 7.92 -16.50 4.33
C HIS A 12 7.85 -17.93 4.88
N ARG A 13 7.72 -18.94 4.00
CA ARG A 13 7.73 -20.36 4.36
C ARG A 13 8.98 -20.74 5.15
N TYR A 14 10.15 -20.31 4.66
CA TYR A 14 11.42 -20.58 5.32
C TYR A 14 11.47 -19.96 6.72
N LEU A 15 11.13 -18.68 6.86
CA LEU A 15 11.14 -17.98 8.15
C LEU A 15 10.16 -18.59 9.15
N GLN A 16 8.96 -18.93 8.72
CA GLN A 16 7.97 -19.57 9.59
C GLN A 16 8.39 -20.97 10.02
N GLY A 17 9.01 -21.73 9.11
CA GLY A 17 9.54 -23.04 9.46
C GLY A 17 10.64 -22.99 10.51
N GLN A 18 11.44 -21.91 10.52
CA GLN A 18 12.40 -21.64 11.60
C GLN A 18 11.69 -21.28 12.91
N GLU A 19 10.71 -20.38 12.88
CA GLU A 19 10.00 -19.91 14.08
C GLU A 19 9.20 -21.02 14.77
N TRP A 20 8.56 -21.90 14.00
CA TRP A 20 7.69 -22.97 14.52
C TRP A 20 8.41 -24.32 14.62
N GLU A 21 9.71 -24.35 14.31
CA GLU A 21 10.56 -25.55 14.34
C GLU A 21 9.95 -26.74 13.55
N ARG A 22 9.30 -26.45 12.41
CA ARG A 22 8.67 -27.47 11.55
C ARG A 22 8.75 -27.11 10.08
N GLU A 23 8.61 -28.12 9.22
CA GLU A 23 8.41 -27.86 7.79
C GLU A 23 6.97 -27.42 7.51
N PHE A 24 6.84 -26.50 6.55
CA PHE A 24 5.56 -26.04 6.01
C PHE A 24 5.47 -26.48 4.56
N THR A 25 4.29 -26.92 4.14
CA THR A 25 3.98 -27.12 2.73
C THR A 25 3.88 -25.77 2.01
N LEU A 26 4.00 -25.77 0.68
CA LEU A 26 3.79 -24.56 -0.11
C LEU A 26 2.37 -24.00 0.08
N GLU A 27 1.35 -24.86 0.14
CA GLU A 27 -0.05 -24.43 0.32
C GLU A 27 -0.27 -23.76 1.68
N GLU A 28 0.24 -24.33 2.77
CA GLU A 28 0.16 -23.69 4.10
C GLU A 28 0.84 -22.31 4.10
N ALA A 29 2.03 -22.21 3.49
CA ALA A 29 2.77 -20.96 3.42
C ALA A 29 2.04 -19.90 2.59
N VAL A 30 1.40 -20.28 1.47
CA VAL A 30 0.60 -19.36 0.66
C VAL A 30 -0.57 -18.82 1.48
N VAL A 31 -1.31 -19.68 2.18
CA VAL A 31 -2.46 -19.26 3.00
C VAL A 31 -2.02 -18.26 4.06
N GLN A 32 -0.97 -18.57 4.83
CA GLN A 32 -0.49 -17.67 5.87
C GLN A 32 0.10 -16.38 5.31
N TRP A 33 0.83 -16.45 4.19
CA TRP A 33 1.35 -15.27 3.53
C TRP A 33 0.24 -14.35 3.03
N VAL A 34 -0.86 -14.92 2.49
CA VAL A 34 -2.02 -14.12 2.08
C VAL A 34 -2.58 -13.34 3.28
N ASP A 35 -2.81 -14.04 4.40
CA ASP A 35 -3.46 -13.46 5.57
C ASP A 35 -2.56 -12.46 6.34
N GLN A 36 -1.26 -12.74 6.44
CA GLN A 36 -0.35 -12.00 7.31
C GLN A 36 0.50 -10.97 6.57
N VAL A 37 0.66 -11.11 5.25
CA VAL A 37 1.56 -10.28 4.47
C VAL A 37 0.83 -9.55 3.35
N TYR A 38 0.12 -10.28 2.49
CA TYR A 38 -0.52 -9.69 1.32
C TYR A 38 -1.71 -8.80 1.71
N LEU A 39 -2.69 -9.34 2.43
CA LEU A 39 -3.90 -8.62 2.80
C LEU A 39 -3.62 -7.38 3.67
N PRO A 40 -2.75 -7.42 4.70
CA PRO A 40 -2.41 -6.21 5.46
C PRO A 40 -1.75 -5.13 4.59
N THR A 41 -0.92 -5.52 3.62
CA THR A 41 -0.31 -4.56 2.69
C THR A 41 -1.35 -3.95 1.74
N VAL A 42 -2.26 -4.77 1.21
CA VAL A 42 -3.38 -4.30 0.37
C VAL A 42 -4.29 -3.36 1.15
N GLU A 43 -4.53 -3.65 2.43
CA GLU A 43 -5.32 -2.76 3.28
C GLU A 43 -4.63 -1.40 3.47
N VAL A 44 -3.31 -1.36 3.65
CA VAL A 44 -2.56 -0.10 3.66
C VAL A 44 -2.70 0.65 2.33
N ILE A 45 -2.62 -0.04 1.19
CA ILE A 45 -2.80 0.56 -0.14
C ILE A 45 -4.20 1.20 -0.27
N ARG A 46 -5.23 0.54 0.26
CA ARG A 46 -6.61 1.06 0.27
C ARG A 46 -6.76 2.26 1.19
N GLN A 47 -6.28 2.16 2.42
CA GLN A 47 -6.40 3.20 3.45
C GLN A 47 -5.67 4.49 3.06
N THR A 48 -4.50 4.36 2.43
CA THR A 48 -3.72 5.50 1.94
C THR A 48 -4.27 6.09 0.64
N GLY A 49 -5.11 5.37 -0.08
CA GLY A 49 -5.69 5.81 -1.36
C GLY A 49 -4.66 5.90 -2.51
N VAL A 50 -3.45 5.38 -2.31
CA VAL A 50 -2.33 5.53 -3.28
C VAL A 50 -2.64 4.90 -4.63
N LEU A 51 -3.56 3.94 -4.72
CA LEU A 51 -3.96 3.34 -6.00
C LEU A 51 -4.51 4.37 -7.00
N GLU A 52 -5.15 5.46 -6.53
CA GLU A 52 -5.70 6.50 -7.40
C GLU A 52 -4.66 7.24 -8.25
N ASP A 53 -3.41 7.22 -7.78
CA ASP A 53 -2.26 7.87 -8.37
C ASP A 53 -1.58 7.01 -9.46
N PHE A 54 -2.06 5.78 -9.65
CA PHE A 54 -1.56 4.79 -10.62
C PHE A 54 -2.72 4.21 -11.48
N PRO A 55 -3.24 4.98 -12.46
CA PRO A 55 -4.21 4.47 -13.42
C PRO A 55 -3.70 3.20 -14.11
N GLU A 56 -4.63 2.29 -14.43
CA GLU A 56 -4.37 0.99 -15.07
C GLU A 56 -3.57 0.00 -14.22
N ARG A 57 -3.30 0.31 -12.94
CA ARG A 57 -2.66 -0.61 -12.00
C ARG A 57 -3.64 -1.20 -11.02
N THR A 58 -3.29 -2.38 -10.52
CA THR A 58 -4.05 -3.12 -9.54
C THR A 58 -3.38 -3.06 -8.16
N GLU A 59 -4.12 -3.42 -7.13
CA GLU A 59 -3.58 -3.58 -5.78
C GLU A 59 -2.42 -4.60 -5.75
N ALA A 60 -2.47 -5.64 -6.57
CA ALA A 60 -1.40 -6.64 -6.68
C ALA A 60 -0.12 -6.06 -7.30
N ASP A 61 -0.26 -5.13 -8.26
CA ASP A 61 0.90 -4.44 -8.84
C ASP A 61 1.56 -3.54 -7.79
N LEU A 62 0.75 -2.74 -7.08
CA LEU A 62 1.23 -1.84 -6.04
C LEU A 62 1.80 -2.60 -4.83
N TYR A 63 1.19 -3.73 -4.46
CA TYR A 63 1.72 -4.62 -3.42
C TYR A 63 3.18 -4.97 -3.69
N MET A 64 3.49 -5.42 -4.91
CA MET A 64 4.84 -5.82 -5.28
C MET A 64 5.82 -4.64 -5.20
N TRP A 65 5.43 -3.47 -5.69
CA TRP A 65 6.30 -2.31 -5.72
C TRP A 65 6.51 -1.69 -4.35
N ILE A 66 5.46 -1.60 -3.53
CA ILE A 66 5.53 -1.04 -2.20
C ILE A 66 6.31 -1.97 -1.27
N ARG A 67 6.19 -3.30 -1.38
CA ARG A 67 7.01 -4.22 -0.56
C ARG A 67 8.50 -4.14 -0.90
N GLU A 68 8.83 -4.03 -2.18
CA GLU A 68 10.21 -3.81 -2.62
C GLU A 68 10.75 -2.48 -2.08
N HIS A 69 9.96 -1.41 -2.23
CA HIS A 69 10.32 -0.08 -1.76
C HIS A 69 10.45 -0.01 -0.25
N TYR A 70 9.55 -0.68 0.48
CA TYR A 70 9.62 -0.84 1.93
C TYR A 70 10.91 -1.54 2.35
N TRP A 71 11.27 -2.65 1.68
CA TRP A 71 12.52 -3.34 2.00
C TRP A 71 13.74 -2.45 1.73
N PHE A 72 13.75 -1.70 0.62
CA PHE A 72 14.79 -0.71 0.34
C PHE A 72 14.91 0.34 1.45
N LEU A 73 13.79 0.93 1.89
CA LEU A 73 13.77 1.91 2.98
C LEU A 73 14.21 1.29 4.31
N TYR A 74 13.79 0.05 4.59
CA TYR A 74 14.18 -0.69 5.79
C TYR A 74 15.70 -0.92 5.85
N GLN A 75 16.34 -1.22 4.72
CA GLN A 75 17.80 -1.36 4.68
C GLN A 75 18.53 -0.04 4.97
N GLU A 76 17.98 1.08 4.53
CA GLU A 76 18.59 2.40 4.71
C GLU A 76 18.35 2.99 6.12
N PHE A 77 17.14 2.82 6.66
CA PHE A 77 16.68 3.53 7.86
C PHE A 77 16.36 2.62 9.05
N GLY A 78 16.32 1.30 8.86
CA GLY A 78 16.07 0.30 9.91
C GLY A 78 14.61 0.20 10.36
N ASP A 79 14.40 -0.25 11.60
CA ASP A 79 13.11 -0.67 12.17
C ASP A 79 12.07 0.47 12.35
N GLY A 80 12.44 1.73 12.06
CA GLY A 80 11.52 2.87 12.15
C GLY A 80 10.63 3.07 10.92
N VAL A 81 10.81 2.28 9.86
CA VAL A 81 10.03 2.43 8.62
C VAL A 81 8.70 1.72 8.76
N GLU A 82 7.60 2.45 8.66
CA GLU A 82 6.25 1.88 8.58
C GLU A 82 5.84 1.60 7.13
N LEU A 83 4.95 0.63 6.95
CA LEU A 83 4.48 0.24 5.61
C LEU A 83 3.65 1.34 4.95
N GLN A 84 2.90 2.09 5.74
CA GLN A 84 2.12 3.26 5.36
C GLN A 84 3.05 4.35 4.80
N ASP A 85 4.15 4.62 5.50
CA ASP A 85 5.16 5.59 5.07
C ASP A 85 5.81 5.14 3.77
N ALA A 86 6.14 3.85 3.64
CA ALA A 86 6.68 3.31 2.40
C ALA A 86 5.70 3.43 1.23
N ALA A 87 4.40 3.19 1.46
CA ALA A 87 3.35 3.34 0.44
C ALA A 87 3.24 4.79 -0.04
N GLN A 88 3.20 5.74 0.91
CA GLN A 88 3.12 7.17 0.59
C GLN A 88 4.40 7.67 -0.08
N HIS A 89 5.57 7.29 0.43
CA HIS A 89 6.86 7.63 -0.17
C HIS A 89 6.97 7.08 -1.59
N PHE A 90 6.52 5.85 -1.82
CA PHE A 90 6.50 5.26 -3.16
C PHE A 90 5.59 6.05 -4.10
N ALA A 91 4.35 6.34 -3.69
CA ALA A 91 3.42 7.15 -4.47
C ALA A 91 3.99 8.53 -4.78
N ASP A 92 4.65 9.14 -3.80
CA ASP A 92 5.21 10.48 -3.92
C ASP A 92 6.34 10.58 -4.97
N HIS A 93 7.10 9.49 -5.16
CA HIS A 93 8.24 9.45 -6.07
C HIS A 93 7.92 8.84 -7.44
N PHE A 94 6.94 7.94 -7.51
CA PHE A 94 6.70 7.12 -8.70
C PHE A 94 5.30 7.27 -9.31
N SER A 95 4.42 8.10 -8.73
CA SER A 95 3.09 8.36 -9.29
C SER A 95 3.16 8.91 -10.72
N SER A 96 2.24 8.46 -11.56
CA SER A 96 2.03 8.97 -12.92
C SER A 96 1.16 10.23 -12.99
N LYS A 97 0.61 10.69 -11.85
CA LYS A 97 -0.23 11.91 -11.75
C LYS A 97 0.40 12.98 -10.83
N PRO A 98 1.55 13.57 -11.18
CA PRO A 98 2.13 14.68 -10.40
C PRO A 98 1.16 15.88 -10.30
N LEU A 99 0.31 16.08 -11.31
CA LEU A 99 -0.65 17.19 -11.39
C LEU A 99 -1.82 17.08 -10.39
N LYS A 100 -2.28 15.88 -10.02
CA LYS A 100 -3.38 15.70 -9.04
C LYS A 100 -2.92 16.12 -7.64
N ARG A 101 -1.65 15.86 -7.30
CA ARG A 101 -1.01 16.27 -6.04
C ARG A 101 -0.81 17.78 -5.97
N ILE A 102 -0.40 18.40 -7.07
CA ILE A 102 -0.33 19.87 -7.18
C ILE A 102 -1.72 20.48 -6.99
N TRP A 103 -2.77 19.92 -7.60
CA TRP A 103 -4.14 20.38 -7.39
C TRP A 103 -4.60 20.24 -5.93
N ARG A 104 -4.32 19.11 -5.27
CA ARG A 104 -4.63 18.91 -3.84
C ARG A 104 -3.89 19.94 -2.96
N TRP A 105 -2.61 20.16 -3.20
CA TRP A 105 -1.81 21.18 -2.51
C TRP A 105 -2.34 22.61 -2.74
N ILE A 106 -2.73 22.95 -3.97
CA ILE A 106 -3.32 24.27 -4.28
C ILE A 106 -4.65 24.44 -3.54
N VAL A 107 -5.51 23.42 -3.54
CA VAL A 107 -6.81 23.45 -2.86
C VAL A 107 -6.64 23.56 -1.35
N ASP A 108 -5.75 22.78 -0.74
CA ASP A 108 -5.48 22.80 0.71
C ASP A 108 -4.81 24.11 1.18
N ARG A 109 -4.14 24.84 0.27
CA ARG A 109 -3.47 26.13 0.55
C ARG A 109 -4.37 27.34 0.28
N LEU A 110 -5.58 27.17 -0.29
CA LEU A 110 -6.51 28.25 -0.58
C LEU A 110 -7.51 28.45 0.58
N PRO A 111 -7.54 29.63 1.23
CA PRO A 111 -8.58 29.93 2.21
C PRO A 111 -9.90 30.24 1.48
N GLY A 112 -10.88 29.34 1.58
CA GLY A 112 -12.30 29.71 1.42
C GLY A 112 -13.13 28.94 0.38
N HIS A 113 -13.21 27.60 0.44
CA HIS A 113 -14.33 26.89 -0.17
C HIS A 113 -15.30 26.43 0.92
N HIS A 114 -16.29 27.27 1.24
CA HIS A 114 -17.47 26.87 1.98
C HIS A 114 -18.36 26.05 1.04
N ASP A 115 -18.41 24.73 1.23
CA ASP A 115 -19.51 23.91 0.72
C ASP A 115 -20.47 23.66 1.89
N ASP A 116 -21.44 24.56 2.07
CA ASP A 116 -22.60 24.29 2.91
C ASP A 116 -23.61 23.44 2.10
N PRO A 117 -24.12 22.33 2.66
CA PRO A 117 -25.18 21.57 2.01
C PRO A 117 -26.47 22.38 2.03
N VAL A 118 -26.99 22.68 0.84
CA VAL A 118 -28.29 23.36 0.64
C VAL A 118 -29.40 22.54 1.30
N VAL A 119 -29.87 23.00 2.46
CA VAL A 119 -31.08 22.49 3.10
C VAL A 119 -32.28 22.93 2.25
N HIS A 120 -32.80 22.02 1.44
CA HIS A 120 -34.15 22.11 0.94
C HIS A 120 -35.13 21.89 2.09
N LYS A 121 -35.84 22.94 2.51
CA LYS A 121 -37.18 22.79 3.09
C LYS A 121 -38.13 23.83 2.49
N GLU A 122 -38.89 23.29 1.56
CA GLU A 122 -40.26 23.56 1.13
C GLU A 122 -41.08 24.59 1.91
N GLN A 123 -41.85 25.34 1.10
CA GLN A 123 -42.89 26.31 1.43
C GLN A 123 -44.06 25.69 2.20
N ALA A 124 -44.58 26.40 3.22
CA ALA A 124 -45.99 26.76 3.43
C ALA A 124 -46.16 27.40 4.82
#